data_AF-W6M8Z9-F1
#
_entry.id   AF-W6M8Z9-F1
#
_cell.length_a   1.000
_cell.length_b   1.000
_cell.length_c   1.000
_cell.angle_alpha   90.00
_cell.angle_beta   90.00
_cell.angle_gamma   90.00
#
_symmetry.space_group_name_H-M   'P 1'
#
loop_
_entity.id
_entity.type
_entity.pdbx_description
1 polymer ?
#
loop_
_entity_poly.entity_id
_entity_poly.type
_entity_poly.pdbx_seq_one_letter_code
_entity_poly.pdbx_strand_id
1 'polypeptide(L)' 'MVIFRLRNMRPDHVHEVLLRILKRYSDELNQGVILSVAEGQVRLRFLPINLPRT' A
#
# COMPACT_ATOMS: atom_id res chain seq x y z
N MET A 1 -3.13 -0.53 -5.35
CA MET A 1 -3.86 -1.49 -4.47
C MET A 1 -3.19 -1.53 -3.10
N VAL A 2 -3.95 -1.49 -2.01
CA VAL A 2 -3.40 -1.54 -0.64
C VAL A 2 -3.89 -2.82 0.06
N ILE A 3 -2.96 -3.58 0.64
CA ILE A 3 -3.22 -4.84 1.34
C ILE A 3 -2.75 -4.67 2.78
N PHE A 4 -3.66 -4.83 3.73
CA PHE A 4 -3.33 -4.83 5.16
C PHE A 4 -3.09 -6.25 5.66
N ARG A 5 -1.95 -6.47 6.32
CA ARG A 5 -1.65 -7.71 7.06
C ARG A 5 -1.82 -7.46 8.54
N LEU A 6 -3.07 -7.54 8.99
CA LEU A 6 -3.48 -7.33 10.36
C LEU A 6 -3.14 -8.58 11.19
N ARG A 7 -1.98 -8.62 11.85
CA ARG A 7 -1.69 -9.68 12.83
C ARG A 7 -2.35 -9.40 14.19
N ASN A 8 -2.43 -8.13 14.59
CA ASN A 8 -3.01 -7.73 15.88
C ASN A 8 -3.51 -6.26 15.89
N MET A 9 -3.80 -5.70 14.73
CA MET A 9 -4.11 -4.28 14.59
C MET A 9 -5.58 -4.02 14.90
N ARG A 10 -5.88 -3.11 15.83
CA ARG A 10 -7.26 -2.71 16.16
C ARG A 10 -7.91 -1.97 14.97
N PRO A 11 -9.23 -2.13 14.72
CA PRO A 11 -9.92 -1.52 13.59
C PRO A 11 -9.71 -0.01 13.47
N ASP A 12 -9.75 0.74 14.58
CA ASP A 12 -9.52 2.19 14.60
C ASP A 12 -8.14 2.58 14.06
N HIS A 13 -7.13 1.75 14.31
CA HIS A 13 -5.76 1.99 13.87
C HIS A 13 -5.59 1.75 12.35
N VAL A 14 -6.46 0.92 11.75
CA VAL A 14 -6.44 0.68 10.29
C VAL A 14 -6.88 1.93 9.54
N HIS A 15 -7.87 2.66 10.05
CA HIS A 15 -8.37 3.87 9.41
C HIS A 15 -7.29 4.97 9.35
N GLU A 16 -6.66 5.26 10.49
CA GLU A 16 -5.58 6.26 10.55
C GLU A 16 -4.39 5.88 9.65
N VAL A 17 -4.00 4.61 9.66
CA VAL A 17 -2.89 4.14 8.83
C VAL A 17 -3.25 4.17 7.35
N LEU A 18 -4.49 3.85 6.98
CA LEU A 18 -4.95 3.98 5.60
C LEU A 18 -4.84 5.43 5.12
N LEU A 19 -5.37 6.39 5.87
CA LEU A 19 -5.29 7.80 5.51
C LEU A 19 -3.84 8.26 5.36
N ARG A 20 -2.96 7.85 6.29
CA ARG A 20 -1.53 8.16 6.23
C ARG A 20 -0.86 7.57 4.99
N ILE A 21 -1.23 6.35 4.60
CA ILE A 21 -0.68 5.69 3.42
C ILE A 21 -1.18 6.31 2.13
N LEU A 22 -2.47 6.61 2.02
CA LEU A 22 -3.04 7.29 0.85
C LEU A 22 -2.39 8.66 0.63
N LYS A 23 -2.13 9.40 1.71
CA LYS A 23 -1.45 10.70 1.63
C LYS A 23 0.05 10.57 1.30
N ARG A 24 0.73 9.55 1.81
CA ARG A 24 2.19 9.39 1.64
C ARG A 24 2.59 8.75 0.32
N TYR A 25 1.78 7.84 -0.21
CA TYR A 25 2.14 6.99 -1.36
C TYR A 25 1.22 7.22 -2.57
N SER A 26 0.68 8.44 -2.71
CA SER A 26 -0.26 8.78 -3.79
C SER A 26 0.36 8.59 -5.17
N ASP A 27 1.61 9.00 -5.36
CA ASP A 27 2.31 8.90 -6.63
C ASP A 27 2.57 7.46 -7.04
N GLU A 28 3.04 6.62 -6.12
CA GLU A 28 3.28 5.21 -6.39
C GLU A 28 1.97 4.45 -6.63
N LEU A 29 0.90 4.81 -5.92
CA LEU A 29 -0.44 4.28 -6.16
C LEU A 29 -0.93 4.60 -7.58
N ASN A 30 -0.71 5.81 -8.06
CA ASN A 30 -1.03 6.21 -9.44
C ASN A 30 -0.18 5.48 -10.49
N GLN A 31 1.04 5.06 -10.13
CA GLN A 31 1.93 4.29 -11.01
C GLN A 31 1.62 2.78 -11.04
N GLY A 32 0.59 2.31 -10.32
CA GLY A 32 0.21 0.89 -10.32
C GLY A 32 1.01 0.04 -9.34
N VAL A 33 1.30 0.56 -8.15
CA VAL A 33 1.95 -0.19 -7.06
C VAL A 33 0.96 -1.04 -6.24
N ILE A 34 1.43 -2.19 -5.74
CA ILE A 34 0.84 -2.88 -4.60
C ILE A 34 1.58 -2.47 -3.33
N LEU A 35 0.84 -1.93 -2.35
CA LEU A 35 1.33 -1.65 -1.01
C LEU A 35 0.91 -2.76 -0.06
N SER A 36 1.87 -3.40 0.59
CA SER A 36 1.62 -4.33 1.70
C SER A 36 1.96 -3.66 3.02
N VAL A 37 0.98 -3.55 3.90
CA VAL A 37 1.04 -2.79 5.14
C VAL A 37 1.00 -3.75 6.31
N ALA A 38 2.04 -3.71 7.14
CA ALA A 38 2.10 -4.38 8.43
C ALA A 38 2.42 -3.34 9.50
N GLU A 39 2.27 -3.73 10.77
CA GLU A 39 2.61 -2.85 11.89
C GLU A 39 4.09 -2.43 11.80
N GLY A 40 4.33 -1.12 11.67
CA GLY A 40 5.67 -0.54 11.53
C GLY A 40 6.36 -0.74 10.17
N GLN A 41 5.78 -1.48 9.22
CA GLN A 41 6.42 -1.75 7.92
C GLN A 41 5.46 -1.57 6.75
N VAL A 42 5.90 -0.80 5.74
CA VAL A 42 5.23 -0.70 4.43
C VAL A 42 6.17 -1.25 3.37
N ARG A 43 5.69 -2.19 2.56
CA ARG A 43 6.42 -2.73 1.40
C ARG A 43 5.73 -2.31 0.11
N LEU A 44 6.50 -1.75 -0.81
CA LEU A 44 6.04 -1.37 -2.14
C LEU A 44 6.46 -2.44 -3.14
N ARG A 45 5.54 -2.85 -4.01
CA ARG A 45 5.82 -3.69 -5.17
C ARG A 45 5.21 -3.05 -6.40
N PHE A 46 6.05 -2.50 -7.27
CA PHE A 46 5.61 -2.05 -8.58
C PHE A 46 5.21 -3.27 -9.40
N LEU A 47 3.99 -3.25 -9.90
CA LEU A 47 3.57 -4.23 -10.86
C LEU A 47 4.10 -3.83 -12.24
N PRO A 48 4.50 -4.78 -13.09
CA PRO A 48 4.88 -4.51 -14.47
C PRO A 48 3.62 -4.23 -15.32
N ILE A 49 2.84 -3.20 -14.98
CA ILE A 49 1.60 -2.85 -15.69
C ILE A 49 1.89 -2.04 -16.96
N ASN A 50 3.08 -1.42 -17.03
CA ASN A 50 3.54 -0.61 -18.16
C ASN A 50 4.79 -1.15 -18.86
N LEU A 51 5.21 -2.41 -18.63
CA LEU A 51 6.20 -2.99 -19.53
C LEU A 51 5.49 -3.30 -20.86
N PRO A 52 5.89 -2.69 -21.99
CA PRO A 52 5.39 -3.11 -23.29
C PRO A 52 5.70 -4.60 -23.42
N ARG A 53 4.66 -5.40 -23.67
CA ARG A 53 4.85 -6.79 -24.09
C ARG A 53 5.38 -6.71 -25.52
N THR A 54 6.69 -6.88 -25.67
CA THR A 54 7.37 -7.05 -26.96
C THR A 54 6.79 -8.24 -27.72
#